data_AF-M4VGA7-F1
#
_entry.id   AF-M4VGA7-F1
#
_cell.length_a   1.000
_cell.length_b   1.000
_cell.length_c   1.000
_cell.angle_alpha   90.00
_cell.angle_beta   90.00
_cell.angle_gamma   90.00
#
_symmetry.space_group_name_H-M   'P 1'
#
loop_
_entity.id
_entity.type
_entity.pdbx_description
1 polymer ?
#
loop_
_entity_poly.entity_id
_entity_poly.type
_entity_poly.pdbx_seq_one_letter_code
_entity_poly.pdbx_strand_id
1 'polypeptide(L)'
;MGAFREFHPSLDHLLVRPVFITEAAPIRTAPRRLNLAFNGAAWNTHGFLQDQTNCYAYALNCPEAGWAIPGQLAGHKRNAPANMHVSVRTIRNRLVKDGLIAISEQQALSGKFHAIAVVITPNRDCHFYRRDIDGTWSDKGGRDMAARNPTITIPSRDALNQKHLKFGGYYAVPPHGIQYRPRLRIPEPLLQLFG
;
A
#
# COMPACT_ATOMS: atom_id res chain seq x y z
N MET A 1 5.07 15.60 -28.43
CA MET A 1 3.89 15.48 -27.54
C MET A 1 3.23 14.15 -27.84
N GLY A 2 3.45 13.13 -27.00
CA GLY A 2 2.89 11.80 -27.21
C GLY A 2 1.42 11.79 -26.80
N ALA A 3 0.55 11.35 -27.70
CA ALA A 3 -0.87 11.19 -27.44
C ALA A 3 -1.07 10.19 -26.28
N PHE A 4 -1.64 10.66 -25.17
CA PHE A 4 -2.22 9.77 -24.18
C PHE A 4 -3.40 9.07 -24.88
N ARG A 5 -3.25 7.77 -25.15
CA ARG A 5 -4.37 6.94 -25.61
C ARG A 5 -5.46 7.04 -24.55
N GLU A 6 -6.68 7.37 -24.96
CA GLU A 6 -7.85 7.24 -24.10
C GLU A 6 -7.95 5.79 -23.62
N PHE A 7 -7.85 5.59 -22.31
CA PHE A 7 -7.95 4.27 -21.69
C PHE A 7 -9.43 3.92 -21.54
N HIS A 8 -9.83 2.79 -22.12
CA HIS A 8 -11.20 2.30 -22.01
C HIS A 8 -11.30 1.36 -20.78
N PRO A 9 -12.08 1.69 -19.74
CA PRO A 9 -12.12 0.94 -18.49
C PRO A 9 -12.45 -0.56 -18.66
N SER A 10 -13.23 -0.89 -19.70
CA SER A 10 -13.59 -2.30 -19.98
C SER A 10 -12.42 -3.15 -20.48
N LEU A 11 -11.30 -2.58 -20.91
CA LEU A 11 -10.13 -3.32 -21.42
C LEU A 11 -8.94 -3.32 -20.44
N ASP A 12 -9.01 -2.56 -19.34
CA ASP A 12 -7.92 -2.49 -18.34
C ASP A 12 -7.57 -3.85 -17.73
N HIS A 13 -8.56 -4.73 -17.58
CA HIS A 13 -8.36 -6.10 -17.10
C HIS A 13 -7.50 -6.97 -18.04
N LEU A 14 -7.32 -6.56 -19.31
CA LEU A 14 -6.40 -7.22 -20.23
C LEU A 14 -4.95 -6.82 -19.98
N LEU A 15 -4.73 -5.60 -19.46
CA LEU A 15 -3.42 -5.09 -19.07
C LEU A 15 -3.04 -5.64 -17.70
N VAL A 16 -3.89 -5.44 -16.70
CA VAL A 16 -3.67 -5.90 -15.32
C VAL A 16 -4.51 -7.14 -15.07
N ARG A 17 -3.88 -8.25 -14.70
CA ARG A 17 -4.56 -9.55 -14.55
C ARG A 17 -4.35 -10.16 -13.18
N PRO A 18 -5.35 -10.85 -12.59
CA PRO A 18 -5.13 -11.65 -11.40
C PRO A 18 -4.09 -12.73 -11.64
N VAL A 19 -3.27 -12.99 -10.62
CA VAL A 19 -2.37 -14.15 -10.55
C VAL A 19 -2.99 -15.19 -9.65
N PHE A 20 -3.08 -16.42 -10.14
CA PHE A 20 -3.41 -17.56 -9.28
C PHE A 20 -2.17 -17.90 -8.44
N ILE A 21 -2.16 -17.43 -7.19
CA ILE A 21 -1.05 -17.62 -6.28
C ILE A 21 -1.07 -19.07 -5.78
N THR A 22 -0.03 -19.82 -6.12
CA THR A 22 0.25 -21.15 -5.58
C THR A 22 1.46 -21.08 -4.64
N GLU A 23 1.71 -22.14 -3.87
CA GLU A 23 2.92 -22.22 -3.03
C GLU A 23 4.22 -22.14 -3.84
N ALA A 24 4.17 -22.47 -5.13
CA ALA A 24 5.30 -22.38 -6.06
C ALA A 24 5.48 -20.99 -6.69
N ALA A 25 4.56 -20.04 -6.49
CA ALA A 25 4.66 -18.71 -7.10
C ALA A 25 5.91 -17.96 -6.58
N PRO A 26 6.76 -17.38 -7.45
CA PRO A 26 8.00 -16.77 -7.02
C PRO A 26 7.76 -15.59 -6.07
N ILE A 27 8.55 -15.53 -4.99
CA ILE A 27 8.63 -14.34 -4.15
C ILE A 27 9.41 -13.29 -4.94
N ARG A 28 8.85 -12.08 -5.01
CA ARG A 28 9.50 -10.90 -5.54
C ARG A 28 9.89 -9.98 -4.39
N THR A 29 10.80 -9.07 -4.67
CA THR A 29 11.09 -7.94 -3.80
C THR A 29 10.60 -6.68 -4.48
N ALA A 30 9.90 -5.81 -3.75
CA ALA A 30 9.40 -4.54 -4.30
C ALA A 30 10.57 -3.76 -4.94
N PRO A 31 10.34 -3.04 -6.05
CA PRO A 31 11.42 -2.52 -6.88
C PRO A 31 12.42 -1.65 -6.09
N ARG A 32 13.69 -1.78 -6.48
CA ARG A 32 14.89 -1.20 -5.85
C ARG A 32 15.01 0.32 -6.04
N ARG A 33 14.20 0.91 -6.94
CA ARG A 33 14.04 2.36 -7.12
C ARG A 33 12.62 2.70 -6.71
N LEU A 34 12.50 3.61 -5.75
CA LEU A 34 11.24 4.00 -5.16
C LEU A 34 10.98 5.45 -5.57
N ASN A 35 10.05 5.64 -6.50
CA ASN A 35 9.46 6.95 -6.71
C ASN A 35 8.43 7.21 -5.60
N LEU A 36 8.85 7.95 -4.58
CA LEU A 36 8.00 8.37 -3.47
C LEU A 36 7.23 9.68 -3.77
N ALA A 37 7.29 10.19 -5.00
CA ALA A 37 6.37 11.25 -5.38
C ALA A 37 4.94 10.70 -5.40
N PHE A 38 3.98 11.57 -5.05
CA PHE A 38 2.58 11.23 -5.24
C PHE A 38 2.31 10.97 -6.73
N ASN A 39 1.99 9.72 -7.06
CA ASN A 39 1.66 9.30 -8.42
C ASN A 39 0.21 8.82 -8.53
N GLY A 40 -0.73 9.71 -8.19
CA GLY A 40 -2.16 9.42 -8.31
C GLY A 40 -2.55 8.97 -9.72
N ALA A 41 -1.90 9.51 -10.76
CA ALA A 41 -2.15 9.08 -12.14
C ALA A 41 -1.89 7.58 -12.33
N ALA A 42 -0.76 7.04 -11.87
CA ALA A 42 -0.49 5.59 -12.02
C ALA A 42 -1.49 4.71 -11.26
N TRP A 43 -1.91 5.15 -10.07
CA TRP A 43 -2.85 4.40 -9.23
C TRP A 43 -4.31 4.51 -9.67
N ASN A 44 -4.68 5.60 -10.36
CA ASN A 44 -6.07 5.93 -10.70
C ASN A 44 -6.40 5.77 -12.20
N THR A 45 -5.40 5.74 -13.09
CA THR A 45 -5.64 5.67 -14.55
C THR A 45 -6.23 4.34 -15.02
N HIS A 46 -6.02 3.26 -14.26
CA HIS A 46 -6.50 1.94 -14.61
C HIS A 46 -7.55 1.47 -13.61
N GLY A 47 -8.83 1.46 -14.01
CA GLY A 47 -9.95 1.13 -13.13
C GLY A 47 -9.80 -0.26 -12.51
N PHE A 48 -9.33 -1.23 -13.29
CA PHE A 48 -9.06 -2.58 -12.77
C PHE A 48 -7.93 -2.60 -11.73
N LEU A 49 -6.86 -1.81 -11.90
CA LEU A 49 -5.80 -1.72 -10.89
C LEU A 49 -6.33 -1.07 -9.60
N GLN A 50 -7.10 0.01 -9.75
CA GLN A 50 -7.72 0.72 -8.63
C GLN A 50 -8.65 -0.22 -7.84
N ASP A 51 -9.44 -1.05 -8.52
CA ASP A 51 -10.39 -1.99 -7.90
C ASP A 51 -9.72 -3.21 -7.26
N GLN A 52 -8.53 -3.58 -7.74
CA GLN A 52 -7.81 -4.78 -7.31
C GLN A 52 -6.69 -4.50 -6.29
N THR A 53 -6.49 -3.24 -5.90
CA THR A 53 -5.50 -2.84 -4.90
C THR A 53 -6.17 -2.13 -3.73
N ASN A 54 -5.52 -2.14 -2.57
CA ASN A 54 -6.00 -1.51 -1.35
C ASN A 54 -4.99 -0.52 -0.75
N CYS A 55 -5.37 0.12 0.38
CA CYS A 55 -4.54 1.05 1.13
C CYS A 55 -3.15 0.50 1.45
N TYR A 56 -3.04 -0.80 1.76
CA TYR A 56 -1.76 -1.39 2.13
C TYR A 56 -0.84 -1.56 0.92
N ALA A 57 -1.33 -2.09 -0.21
CA ALA A 57 -0.54 -2.16 -1.44
C ALA A 57 -0.12 -0.76 -1.93
N TYR A 58 -1.02 0.22 -1.84
CA TYR A 58 -0.73 1.63 -2.12
C TYR A 58 0.39 2.17 -1.23
N ALA A 59 0.26 2.00 0.09
CA ALA A 59 1.21 2.55 1.05
C ALA A 59 2.62 1.97 0.87
N LEU A 60 2.71 0.69 0.52
CA LEU A 60 3.97 0.01 0.18
C LEU A 60 4.50 0.35 -1.22
N ASN A 61 3.77 1.13 -2.01
CA ASN A 61 4.05 1.39 -3.42
C ASN A 61 4.26 0.08 -4.24
N CYS A 62 3.44 -0.93 -3.95
CA CYS A 62 3.60 -2.29 -4.46
C CYS A 62 2.29 -2.75 -5.13
N PRO A 63 2.00 -2.29 -6.36
CA PRO A 63 0.70 -2.52 -7.00
C PRO A 63 0.45 -4.00 -7.30
N GLU A 64 1.49 -4.78 -7.56
CA GLU A 64 1.39 -6.23 -7.77
C GLU A 64 0.90 -6.98 -6.52
N ALA A 65 0.97 -6.38 -5.32
CA ALA A 65 0.47 -6.99 -4.09
C ALA A 65 -1.06 -7.03 -4.00
N GLY A 66 -1.77 -6.27 -4.85
CA GLY A 66 -3.23 -6.29 -4.95
C GLY A 66 -3.95 -6.00 -3.63
N TRP A 67 -4.96 -6.79 -3.30
CA TRP A 67 -5.61 -6.80 -1.98
C TRP A 67 -4.68 -7.43 -0.93
N ALA A 68 -3.67 -6.67 -0.52
CA ALA A 68 -2.66 -7.11 0.41
C ALA A 68 -3.20 -7.19 1.83
N ILE A 69 -2.79 -8.24 2.56
CA ILE A 69 -3.16 -8.46 3.96
C ILE A 69 -1.88 -8.37 4.81
N PRO A 70 -1.84 -7.52 5.84
CA PRO A 70 -0.71 -7.47 6.77
C PRO A 70 -0.32 -8.85 7.32
N GLY A 71 0.96 -9.16 7.25
CA GLY A 71 1.60 -10.40 7.70
C GLY A 71 1.45 -11.57 6.72
N GLN A 72 0.99 -11.31 5.49
CA GLN A 72 0.75 -12.30 4.43
C GLN A 72 1.27 -11.83 3.07
N LEU A 73 2.17 -10.84 2.99
CA LEU A 73 2.70 -10.38 1.70
C LEU A 73 3.42 -11.50 0.94
N ALA A 74 4.29 -12.26 1.62
CA ALA A 74 5.00 -13.40 1.05
C ALA A 74 4.20 -14.73 1.12
N GLY A 75 2.98 -14.70 1.66
CA GLY A 75 2.12 -15.88 1.81
C GLY A 75 1.17 -16.09 0.63
N HIS A 76 0.49 -17.23 0.61
CA HIS A 76 -0.52 -17.58 -0.41
C HIS A 76 -1.96 -17.25 0.01
N LYS A 77 -2.18 -16.73 1.23
CA LYS A 77 -3.54 -16.44 1.73
C LYS A 77 -4.12 -15.23 1.01
N ARG A 78 -5.35 -15.39 0.49
CA ARG A 78 -6.11 -14.34 -0.22
C ARG A 78 -7.10 -13.60 0.69
N ASN A 79 -7.47 -14.22 1.81
CA ASN A 79 -8.39 -13.66 2.78
C ASN A 79 -7.72 -13.56 4.15
N ALA A 80 -8.07 -12.51 4.90
CA ALA A 80 -7.74 -12.46 6.32
C ALA A 80 -8.42 -13.66 7.01
N PRO A 81 -7.78 -14.29 8.02
CA PRO A 81 -8.44 -15.29 8.82
C PRO A 81 -9.76 -14.75 9.37
N ALA A 82 -10.85 -15.53 9.32
CA ALA A 82 -12.18 -15.09 9.78
C ALA A 82 -12.20 -14.63 11.25
N ASN A 83 -11.27 -15.13 12.06
CA ASN A 83 -11.08 -14.78 13.46
C ASN A 83 -9.92 -13.80 13.70
N MET A 84 -9.49 -13.04 12.68
CA MET A 84 -8.40 -12.08 12.83
C MET A 84 -8.82 -10.93 13.75
N HIS A 85 -8.29 -10.93 14.97
CA HIS A 85 -8.43 -9.82 15.90
C HIS A 85 -7.60 -8.61 15.45
N VAL A 86 -8.26 -7.57 14.97
CA VAL A 86 -7.60 -6.33 14.53
C VAL A 86 -7.31 -5.45 15.75
N SER A 87 -6.05 -5.39 16.15
CA SER A 87 -5.56 -4.54 17.25
C SER A 87 -4.21 -3.93 16.89
N VAL A 88 -3.79 -2.88 17.61
CA VAL A 88 -2.46 -2.27 17.46
C VAL A 88 -1.36 -3.32 17.53
N ARG A 89 -1.41 -4.20 18.54
CA ARG A 89 -0.42 -5.27 18.71
C ARG A 89 -0.45 -6.27 17.56
N THR A 90 -1.64 -6.72 17.14
CA THR A 90 -1.77 -7.70 16.05
C THR A 90 -1.26 -7.14 14.73
N ILE A 91 -1.64 -5.91 14.39
CA ILE A 91 -1.22 -5.25 13.15
C ILE A 91 0.28 -4.98 13.17
N ARG A 92 0.83 -4.46 14.27
CA ARG A 92 2.29 -4.29 14.43
C ARG A 92 3.05 -5.59 14.15
N ASN A 93 2.67 -6.70 14.79
CA ASN A 93 3.35 -7.98 14.60
C ASN A 93 3.29 -8.47 13.15
N ARG A 94 2.18 -8.19 12.46
CA ARG A 94 1.96 -8.54 11.06
C ARG A 94 2.78 -7.69 10.10
N LEU A 95 2.86 -6.38 10.33
CA LEU A 95 3.72 -5.49 9.54
C LEU A 95 5.20 -5.85 9.70
N VAL A 96 5.65 -6.13 10.93
CA VAL A 96 7.02 -6.61 11.18
C VAL A 96 7.27 -7.95 10.50
N LYS A 97 6.30 -8.87 10.51
CA LYS A 97 6.40 -10.15 9.80
C LYS A 97 6.55 -9.98 8.29
N ASP A 98 5.91 -8.96 7.71
CA ASP A 98 6.07 -8.59 6.30
C ASP A 98 7.42 -7.90 6.01
N GLY A 99 8.24 -7.62 7.03
CA GLY A 99 9.55 -7.01 6.90
C GLY A 99 9.58 -5.49 7.11
N LEU A 100 8.47 -4.86 7.50
CA LEU A 100 8.47 -3.43 7.81
C LEU A 100 9.23 -3.15 9.11
N ILE A 101 9.89 -2.00 9.15
CA ILE A 101 10.69 -1.55 10.29
C ILE A 101 9.87 -0.51 11.05
N ALA A 102 9.58 -0.75 12.33
CA ALA A 102 8.93 0.26 13.16
C ALA A 102 9.86 1.46 13.35
N ILE A 103 9.34 2.68 13.19
CA ILE A 103 10.10 3.93 13.30
C ILE A 103 9.37 4.93 14.20
N SER A 104 10.09 5.94 14.67
CA SER A 104 9.50 7.07 15.40
C SER A 104 8.78 8.04 14.46
N GLU A 105 7.93 8.91 15.03
CA GLU A 105 7.32 10.02 14.29
C GLU A 105 8.36 10.94 13.66
N GLN A 106 9.40 11.30 14.41
CA GLN A 106 10.50 12.12 13.90
C GLN A 106 11.18 11.48 12.69
N GLN A 107 11.41 10.16 12.73
CA GLN A 107 11.95 9.43 11.58
C GLN A 107 10.97 9.46 10.40
N ALA A 108 9.69 9.20 10.63
CA ALA A 108 8.67 9.24 9.59
C ALA A 108 8.59 10.61 8.90
N LEU A 109 8.63 11.69 9.69
CA LEU A 109 8.56 13.07 9.20
C LEU A 109 9.88 13.61 8.61
N SER A 110 10.98 12.85 8.69
CA SER A 110 12.29 13.32 8.25
C SER A 110 12.50 13.39 6.74
N GLY A 111 11.68 12.71 5.94
CA GLY A 111 11.88 12.57 4.48
C GLY A 111 12.96 11.56 4.07
N LYS A 112 13.61 10.90 5.03
CA LYS A 112 14.71 9.96 4.75
C LYS A 112 14.25 8.52 4.49
N PHE A 113 12.97 8.23 4.74
CA PHE A 113 12.42 6.88 4.66
C PHE A 113 11.18 6.89 3.77
N HIS A 114 10.94 5.76 3.10
CA HIS A 114 9.60 5.40 2.65
C HIS A 114 8.75 5.10 3.87
N ALA A 115 8.19 6.15 4.47
CA ALA A 115 7.42 6.07 5.68
C ALA A 115 5.95 5.82 5.38
N ILE A 116 5.34 4.94 6.15
CA ILE A 116 3.90 4.73 6.21
C ILE A 116 3.41 4.93 7.64
N ALA A 117 2.15 5.32 7.79
CA ALA A 117 1.45 5.39 9.06
C ALA A 117 0.21 4.50 9.00
N VAL A 118 -0.13 3.85 10.12
CA VAL A 118 -1.32 3.00 10.20
C VAL A 118 -2.25 3.49 11.31
N VAL A 119 -3.52 3.60 10.97
CA VAL A 119 -4.61 3.81 11.94
C VAL A 119 -5.50 2.58 11.95
N ILE A 120 -6.05 2.27 13.12
CA ILE A 120 -6.73 1.02 13.37
C ILE A 120 -8.10 1.32 13.94
N THR A 121 -9.12 0.74 13.30
CA THR A 121 -10.44 0.56 13.89
C THR A 121 -10.47 -0.83 14.54
N PRO A 122 -10.40 -0.92 15.88
CA PRO A 122 -10.31 -2.20 16.57
C PRO A 122 -11.40 -3.17 16.12
N ASN A 123 -11.00 -4.42 15.87
CA ASN A 123 -11.85 -5.52 15.40
C ASN A 123 -12.59 -5.31 14.07
N ARG A 124 -12.23 -4.28 13.30
CA ARG A 124 -12.87 -4.00 12.02
C ARG A 124 -11.87 -3.87 10.89
N ASP A 125 -10.94 -2.92 10.98
CA ASP A 125 -10.12 -2.54 9.84
C ASP A 125 -8.84 -1.79 10.25
N CYS A 126 -7.91 -1.67 9.32
CA CYS A 126 -6.78 -0.76 9.42
C CYS A 126 -6.60 0.02 8.12
N HIS A 127 -6.27 1.30 8.26
CA HIS A 127 -6.02 2.18 7.13
C HIS A 127 -4.58 2.65 7.13
N PHE A 128 -4.02 2.83 5.94
CA PHE A 128 -2.61 3.16 5.74
C PHE A 128 -2.47 4.47 4.97
N TYR A 129 -1.60 5.33 5.51
CA TYR A 129 -1.12 6.53 4.84
C TYR A 129 0.32 6.32 4.40
N ARG A 130 0.68 6.91 3.27
CA ARG A 130 2.06 6.98 2.77
C ARG A 130 2.54 8.42 2.86
N ARG A 131 3.78 8.61 3.28
CA ARG A 131 4.42 9.91 3.19
C ARG A 131 5.07 10.06 1.82
N ASP A 132 4.68 11.10 1.09
CA ASP A 132 5.25 11.43 -0.20
C ASP A 132 6.52 12.29 -0.05
N ILE A 133 7.32 12.37 -1.12
CA ILE A 133 8.63 13.03 -1.10
C ILE A 133 8.57 14.53 -0.80
N ASP A 134 7.43 15.18 -1.09
CA ASP A 134 7.16 16.57 -0.76
C ASP A 134 6.72 16.78 0.70
N GLY A 135 6.72 15.72 1.50
CA GLY A 135 6.42 15.76 2.92
C GLY A 135 4.94 15.69 3.27
N THR A 136 4.06 15.66 2.28
CA THR A 136 2.62 15.44 2.49
C THR A 136 2.30 13.96 2.71
N TRP A 137 1.08 13.69 3.18
CA TRP A 137 0.55 12.33 3.29
C TRP A 137 -0.53 12.09 2.24
N SER A 138 -0.56 10.88 1.71
CA SER A 138 -1.58 10.40 0.79
C SER A 138 -2.07 9.01 1.18
N ASP A 139 -3.24 8.65 0.69
CA ASP A 139 -3.87 7.38 0.97
C ASP A 139 -4.77 6.92 -0.17
N LYS A 140 -5.25 5.67 -0.04
CA LYS A 140 -6.19 5.04 -0.95
C LYS A 140 -7.20 4.24 -0.15
N GLY A 141 -8.44 4.70 -0.03
CA GLY A 141 -9.51 4.05 0.75
C GLY A 141 -10.05 2.79 0.08
N GLY A 142 -9.40 1.64 0.24
CA GLY A 142 -9.86 0.41 -0.42
C GLY A 142 -9.89 0.56 -1.94
N ARG A 143 -11.09 0.59 -2.56
CA ARG A 143 -11.29 0.83 -4.01
C ARG A 143 -11.31 2.30 -4.41
N ASP A 144 -11.29 3.22 -3.44
CA ASP A 144 -11.29 4.65 -3.74
C ASP A 144 -10.01 5.06 -4.49
N MET A 145 -10.05 6.23 -5.13
CA MET A 145 -8.90 6.81 -5.79
C MET A 145 -7.79 7.11 -4.77
N ALA A 146 -6.54 6.93 -5.19
CA ALA A 146 -5.41 7.45 -4.45
C ALA A 146 -5.47 8.99 -4.46
N ALA A 147 -5.39 9.60 -3.28
CA ALA A 147 -5.52 11.04 -3.11
C ALA A 147 -4.51 11.57 -2.10
N ARG A 148 -4.09 12.83 -2.30
CA ARG A 148 -3.38 13.57 -1.26
C ARG A 148 -4.35 13.93 -0.14
N ASN A 149 -3.85 13.94 1.08
CA ASN A 149 -4.64 14.22 2.27
C ASN A 149 -4.06 15.43 3.00
N PRO A 150 -4.35 16.67 2.55
CA PRO A 150 -3.72 17.89 3.08
C PRO A 150 -4.10 18.18 4.54
N THR A 151 -5.14 17.53 5.06
CA THR A 151 -5.55 17.63 6.47
C THR A 151 -4.77 16.70 7.40
N ILE A 152 -3.99 15.76 6.83
CA ILE A 152 -3.15 14.83 7.59
C ILE A 152 -1.69 15.28 7.47
N THR A 153 -1.21 15.98 8.50
CA THR A 153 0.19 16.43 8.61
C THR A 153 0.98 15.54 9.56
N ILE A 154 0.36 15.16 10.67
CA ILE A 154 0.88 14.27 11.71
C ILE A 154 -0.17 13.17 11.92
N PRO A 155 -0.06 12.01 11.24
CA PRO A 155 -1.05 10.93 11.32
C PRO A 155 -1.40 10.46 12.74
N SER A 156 -0.45 10.52 13.68
CA SER A 156 -0.69 10.16 15.08
C SER A 156 -1.70 11.07 15.80
N ARG A 157 -1.97 12.25 15.24
CA ARG A 157 -2.88 13.26 15.77
C ARG A 157 -4.07 13.45 14.84
N ASP A 158 -3.79 13.73 13.58
CA ASP A 158 -4.77 14.24 12.62
C ASP A 158 -5.69 13.15 12.06
N ALA A 159 -5.23 11.89 12.05
CA ALA A 159 -6.03 10.77 11.56
C ALA A 159 -6.95 10.15 12.62
N LEU A 160 -6.95 10.70 13.85
CA LEU A 160 -7.74 10.20 14.99
C LEU A 160 -9.05 10.96 15.21
N ASN A 161 -9.58 11.60 14.16
CA ASN A 161 -10.78 12.43 14.22
C ASN A 161 -12.07 11.67 14.59
N GLN A 162 -12.01 10.34 14.72
CA GLN A 162 -13.12 9.51 15.19
C GLN A 162 -12.73 8.78 16.47
N LYS A 163 -13.62 8.79 17.48
CA LYS A 163 -13.38 8.30 18.85
C LYS A 163 -12.84 6.86 18.96
N HIS A 164 -13.14 6.01 17.98
CA HIS A 164 -12.77 4.59 17.99
C HIS A 164 -11.44 4.29 17.31
N LEU A 165 -10.85 5.26 16.60
CA LEU A 165 -9.58 5.07 15.91
C LEU A 165 -8.43 5.04 16.92
N LYS A 166 -7.47 4.14 16.66
CA LYS A 166 -6.22 4.02 17.41
C LYS A 166 -5.06 4.19 16.45
N PHE A 167 -4.06 4.97 16.86
CA PHE A 167 -2.82 5.04 16.11
C PHE A 167 -2.04 3.74 16.28
N GLY A 168 -1.71 3.08 15.18
CA GLY A 168 -1.01 1.80 15.16
C GLY A 168 0.50 1.91 14.93
N GLY A 169 1.00 3.12 14.67
CA GLY A 169 2.42 3.43 14.57
C GLY A 169 2.88 3.90 13.20
N TYR A 170 4.15 4.29 13.14
CA TYR A 170 4.87 4.58 11.90
C TYR A 170 5.81 3.43 11.55
N TYR A 171 5.96 3.16 10.26
CA TYR A 171 6.83 2.10 9.75
C TYR A 171 7.58 2.57 8.51
N ALA A 172 8.81 2.10 8.33
CA ALA A 172 9.56 2.25 7.09
C ALA A 172 9.51 0.96 6.27
N VAL A 173 9.37 1.11 4.96
CA VAL A 173 9.76 0.07 4.01
C VAL A 173 11.30 0.00 3.99
N PRO A 174 11.92 -1.18 4.15
CA PRO A 174 13.37 -1.33 4.05
C PRO A 174 13.92 -0.80 2.72
N PRO A 175 15.12 -0.20 2.70
CA PRO A 175 15.73 0.30 1.45
C PRO A 175 15.95 -0.77 0.38
N HIS A 176 16.05 -2.04 0.78
CA HIS A 176 16.18 -3.17 -0.13
C HIS A 176 14.83 -3.71 -0.64
N GLY A 177 13.72 -3.08 -0.26
CA GLY A 177 12.35 -3.48 -0.59
C GLY A 177 11.77 -4.53 0.38
N ILE A 178 10.51 -4.88 0.16
CA ILE A 178 9.79 -5.90 0.92
C ILE A 178 9.55 -7.12 0.04
N GLN A 179 9.66 -8.31 0.63
CA GLN A 179 9.33 -9.56 -0.03
C GLN A 179 7.81 -9.77 -0.11
N TYR A 180 7.31 -10.09 -1.29
CA TYR A 180 5.90 -10.36 -1.52
C TYR A 180 5.69 -11.38 -2.64
N ARG A 181 4.53 -12.04 -2.66
CA ARG A 181 4.06 -12.83 -3.79
C ARG A 181 3.08 -11.99 -4.62
N PRO A 182 3.35 -11.79 -5.92
CA PRO A 182 2.44 -11.06 -6.79
C PRO A 182 1.04 -11.67 -6.81
N ARG A 183 0.03 -10.85 -6.55
CA ARG A 183 -1.40 -11.18 -6.69
C ARG A 183 -1.95 -10.67 -8.01
N LEU A 184 -1.32 -9.66 -8.57
CA LEU A 184 -1.62 -9.09 -9.88
C LEU A 184 -0.39 -9.19 -10.77
N ARG A 185 -0.62 -9.46 -12.05
CA ARG A 185 0.35 -9.31 -13.12
C ARG A 185 0.13 -7.93 -13.72
N ILE A 186 1.12 -7.08 -13.59
CA ILE A 186 1.15 -5.74 -14.16
C ILE A 186 2.21 -5.75 -15.26
N PRO A 187 1.93 -5.27 -16.47
CA PRO A 187 2.88 -5.28 -17.56
C PRO A 187 4.00 -4.28 -17.29
N GLU A 188 5.22 -4.59 -17.71
CA GLU A 188 6.43 -3.81 -17.39
C GLU A 188 6.29 -2.29 -17.66
N PRO A 189 5.71 -1.83 -18.79
CA PRO A 189 5.53 -0.39 -19.01
C PRO A 189 4.67 0.32 -17.95
N LEU A 190 3.69 -0.40 -17.39
CA LEU A 190 2.85 0.13 -16.32
C LEU A 190 3.58 0.04 -14.97
N LEU A 191 4.32 -1.04 -14.73
CA LEU A 191 5.09 -1.21 -13.49
C LEU A 191 6.16 -0.13 -13.31
N GLN A 192 6.74 0.36 -14.42
CA GLN A 192 7.71 1.47 -14.42
C GLN A 192 7.14 2.79 -13.89
N LEU A 193 5.82 2.98 -13.86
CA LEU A 193 5.22 4.17 -13.25
C LEU A 193 5.36 4.19 -11.72
N PHE A 194 5.69 3.06 -11.11
CA PHE A 194 5.83 2.92 -9.66
C PHE A 194 7.30 2.87 -9.21
N GLY A 195 8.26 2.78 -10.14
CA GLY A 195 9.71 2.68 -9.86
C GLY A 195 10.48 3.99 -9.96
#